data_AF-A0A3P7IRI0-F1
#
_entry.id   AF-A0A3P7IRI0-F1
#
_cell.length_a   1.000
_cell.length_b   1.000
_cell.length_c   1.000
_cell.angle_alpha   90.00
_cell.angle_beta   90.00
_cell.angle_gamma   90.00
#
_symmetry.space_group_name_H-M   'P 1'
#
loop_
_entity.id
_entity.type
_entity.pdbx_description
1 polymer ?
#
loop_
_entity_poly.entity_id
_entity_poly.type
_entity_poly.pdbx_seq_one_letter_code
_entity_poly.pdbx_strand_id
1 'polypeptide(L)'
;MTHLRILLLYVINCIRLLTRLIPYMFEDAEWRGYFWSSVPTGDGQTPMASVLLGILCDLLFCPGFTVYSKEKVDDLASLETCELIWEAGVGFANKPSSSAQYDQNRTEILKLLLTCFSEVIYAPITDESRLRWVAHFTSAENRHVLPLFTSLLNVVCAYNPVGMGLPYNYLLFNDSREPLVEAALQV
;
A
#
# COMPACT_ATOMS: atom_id res chain seq x y z
N MET A 1 -9.78 15.05 17.82
CA MET A 1 -9.66 15.00 16.35
C MET A 1 -8.33 15.55 15.83
N THR A 2 -7.80 16.64 16.39
CA THR A 2 -6.50 17.24 16.01
C THR A 2 -5.29 16.31 16.25
N HIS A 3 -5.24 15.61 17.39
CA HIS A 3 -4.12 14.70 17.69
C HIS A 3 -4.04 13.51 16.73
N LEU A 4 -5.19 12.92 16.35
CA LEU A 4 -5.22 11.79 15.41
C LEU A 4 -4.75 12.22 14.01
N ARG A 5 -5.17 13.40 13.54
CA ARG A 5 -4.68 13.96 12.27
C ARG A 5 -3.17 14.17 12.26
N ILE A 6 -2.60 14.67 13.36
CA ILE A 6 -1.15 14.84 13.51
C ILE A 6 -0.43 13.48 13.44
N LEU A 7 -0.97 12.45 14.08
CA LEU A 7 -0.40 11.11 14.04
C LEU A 7 -0.40 10.51 12.62
N LEU A 8 -1.49 10.67 11.88
CA LEU A 8 -1.57 10.21 10.48
C LEU A 8 -0.59 10.94 9.55
N LEU A 9 -0.29 12.21 9.83
CA LEU A 9 0.76 12.95 9.10
C LEU A 9 2.15 12.37 9.38
N TYR A 10 2.45 12.00 10.63
CA TYR A 10 3.73 11.34 10.94
C TYR A 10 3.84 9.99 10.22
N VAL A 11 2.77 9.21 10.14
CA VAL A 11 2.76 7.94 9.40
C VAL A 11 3.11 8.14 7.93
N ILE A 12 2.48 9.08 7.23
CA ILE A 12 2.79 9.37 5.83
C ILE A 12 4.24 9.86 5.66
N ASN A 13 4.74 10.68 6.58
CA ASN A 13 6.13 11.13 6.54
C ASN A 13 7.12 9.97 6.73
N CYS A 14 6.82 9.01 7.62
CA CYS A 14 7.61 7.80 7.79
C CYS A 14 7.59 6.94 6.52
N ILE A 15 6.42 6.75 5.91
CA ILE A 15 6.29 6.01 4.64
C ILE A 15 7.17 6.65 3.57
N ARG A 16 7.05 7.97 3.37
CA ARG A 16 7.85 8.75 2.42
C ARG A 16 9.35 8.70 2.68
N LEU A 17 9.76 8.62 3.94
CA LEU A 17 11.17 8.49 4.30
C LEU A 17 11.67 7.08 3.93
N LEU A 18 10.92 6.05 4.30
CA LEU A 18 11.26 4.66 3.99
C LEU A 18 11.30 4.39 2.49
N THR A 19 10.35 4.92 1.71
CA THR A 19 10.33 4.80 0.24
C THR A 19 11.62 5.33 -0.39
N ARG A 20 12.24 6.35 0.22
CA ARG A 20 13.51 6.91 -0.24
C ARG A 20 14.72 6.17 0.31
N LEU A 21 14.65 5.63 1.53
CA LEU A 21 15.78 5.02 2.22
C LEU A 21 16.03 3.57 1.78
N ILE A 22 14.97 2.77 1.62
CA ILE A 22 15.05 1.33 1.33
C ILE A 22 15.88 1.02 0.06
N PRO A 23 15.75 1.74 -1.07
CA PRO A 23 16.56 1.47 -2.26
C PRO A 23 18.07 1.52 -1.97
N TYR A 24 18.53 2.51 -1.19
CA TYR A 24 19.94 2.61 -0.80
C TYR A 24 20.38 1.43 0.09
N MET A 25 19.49 0.94 0.95
CA MET A 25 19.77 -0.25 1.77
C MET A 25 19.86 -1.53 0.93
N PHE A 26 19.14 -1.61 -0.19
CA PHE A 26 19.22 -2.77 -1.09
C PHE A 26 20.48 -2.77 -1.95
N GLU A 27 21.04 -1.60 -2.25
CA GLU A 27 22.30 -1.52 -2.99
C GLU A 27 23.49 -2.10 -2.19
N ASP A 28 23.54 -1.84 -0.89
CA ASP A 28 24.59 -2.32 0.00
C ASP A 28 24.36 -3.77 0.47
N ALA A 29 25.32 -4.64 0.17
CA ALA A 29 25.26 -6.07 0.51
C ALA A 29 25.14 -6.33 2.03
N GLU A 30 25.67 -5.45 2.88
CA GLU A 30 25.57 -5.60 4.34
C GLU A 30 24.13 -5.37 4.83
N TRP A 31 23.36 -4.52 4.13
CA TRP A 31 22.03 -4.10 4.55
C TRP A 31 20.89 -4.88 3.90
N ARG A 32 21.13 -5.62 2.81
CA ARG A 32 20.10 -6.43 2.12
C ARG A 32 19.33 -7.38 3.04
N GLY A 33 20.02 -7.99 4.00
CA GLY A 33 19.42 -8.90 4.98
C GLY A 33 18.74 -8.20 6.16
N TYR A 34 18.92 -6.89 6.33
CA TYR A 34 18.59 -6.17 7.55
C TYR A 34 17.12 -6.32 7.95
N PHE A 35 16.19 -6.04 7.03
CA PHE A 35 14.75 -6.15 7.29
C PHE A 35 14.31 -7.57 7.63
N TRP A 36 15.11 -8.57 7.30
CA TRP A 36 14.79 -9.96 7.57
C TRP A 36 15.43 -10.50 8.85
N SER A 37 16.11 -9.64 9.60
CA SER A 37 16.46 -9.90 10.98
C SER A 37 15.28 -9.64 11.93
N SER A 38 15.32 -10.28 13.09
CA SER A 38 14.29 -10.18 14.12
C SER A 38 14.16 -8.75 14.66
N VAL A 39 12.95 -8.36 15.03
CA VAL A 39 12.73 -7.08 15.73
C VAL A 39 13.47 -7.09 17.08
N PRO A 40 14.34 -6.11 17.39
CA PRO A 40 15.15 -6.11 18.63
C PRO A 40 14.33 -6.14 19.93
N THR A 41 13.10 -5.61 19.90
CA THR A 41 12.17 -5.55 21.03
C THR A 41 11.01 -6.56 20.90
N GLY A 42 11.07 -7.48 19.94
CA GLY A 42 10.02 -8.45 19.65
C GLY A 42 10.21 -9.80 20.33
N ASP A 43 9.48 -10.78 19.84
CA ASP A 43 9.59 -12.21 20.20
C ASP A 43 10.91 -12.87 19.77
N GLY A 44 11.77 -12.13 19.06
CA GLY A 44 13.03 -12.61 18.51
C GLY A 44 12.89 -13.50 17.27
N GLN A 45 11.66 -13.76 16.81
CA GLN A 45 11.39 -14.65 15.67
C GLN A 45 10.79 -13.91 14.47
N THR A 46 9.99 -12.88 14.72
CA THR A 46 9.29 -12.16 13.65
C THR A 46 10.25 -11.20 12.93
N PRO A 47 10.46 -11.34 11.60
CA PRO A 47 11.30 -10.43 10.85
C PRO A 47 10.69 -9.03 10.74
N MET A 48 11.51 -7.99 10.73
CA MET A 48 11.04 -6.59 10.56
C MET A 48 10.25 -6.39 9.25
N ALA A 49 10.61 -7.10 8.19
CA ALA A 49 9.92 -7.11 6.90
C ALA A 49 8.46 -7.56 7.05
N SER A 50 8.23 -8.60 7.85
CA SER A 50 6.89 -9.13 8.11
C SER A 50 6.03 -8.12 8.86
N VAL A 51 6.60 -7.51 9.91
CA VAL A 51 5.91 -6.45 10.67
C VAL A 51 5.60 -5.25 9.79
N LEU A 52 6.56 -4.80 8.97
CA LEU A 52 6.36 -3.69 8.05
C LEU A 52 5.24 -3.99 7.04
N LEU A 53 5.28 -5.14 6.37
CA LEU A 53 4.25 -5.52 5.40
C LEU A 53 2.86 -5.64 6.05
N GLY A 54 2.78 -6.22 7.25
CA GLY A 54 1.54 -6.29 8.02
C GLY A 54 0.96 -4.90 8.31
N ILE A 55 1.79 -3.98 8.83
CA ILE A 55 1.39 -2.59 9.09
C ILE A 55 0.95 -1.87 7.81
N LEU A 56 1.66 -2.04 6.69
CA LEU A 56 1.26 -1.42 5.43
C LEU A 56 -0.08 -1.95 4.91
N CYS A 57 -0.33 -3.25 5.01
CA CYS A 57 -1.61 -3.85 4.65
C CYS A 57 -2.76 -3.34 5.55
N ASP A 58 -2.52 -3.28 6.85
CA ASP A 58 -3.47 -2.70 7.81
C ASP A 58 -3.78 -1.23 7.50
N LEU A 59 -2.75 -0.43 7.18
CA LEU A 59 -2.91 0.97 6.79
C LEU A 59 -3.69 1.15 5.48
N LEU A 60 -3.58 0.22 4.52
CA LEU A 60 -4.31 0.25 3.26
C LEU A 60 -5.83 0.10 3.40
N PHE A 61 -6.28 -0.43 4.54
CA PHE A 61 -7.70 -0.58 4.89
C PHE A 61 -8.08 0.12 6.19
N CYS A 62 -7.23 1.02 6.67
CA CYS A 62 -7.45 1.76 7.91
C CYS A 62 -8.61 2.78 7.76
N PRO A 63 -9.70 2.61 8.52
CA PRO A 63 -10.85 3.50 8.42
C PRO A 63 -10.54 4.91 8.87
N GLY A 64 -10.98 5.91 8.10
CA GLY A 64 -10.66 7.32 8.32
C GLY A 64 -9.29 7.76 7.77
N PHE A 65 -8.45 6.81 7.33
CA PHE A 65 -7.13 7.10 6.76
C PHE A 65 -7.04 6.75 5.27
N THR A 66 -7.45 5.55 4.87
CA THR A 66 -7.44 5.07 3.48
C THR A 66 -8.80 4.56 3.03
N VAL A 67 -9.74 4.30 3.93
CA VAL A 67 -11.12 3.95 3.60
C VAL A 67 -12.09 4.78 4.43
N TYR A 68 -13.31 4.95 3.95
CA TYR A 68 -14.34 5.68 4.68
C TYR A 68 -14.86 4.85 5.87
N SER A 69 -15.11 5.51 7.00
CA SER A 69 -15.74 4.89 8.17
C SER A 69 -16.93 5.71 8.64
N LYS A 70 -18.07 5.06 8.87
CA LYS A 70 -19.21 5.69 9.59
C LYS A 70 -19.06 5.59 11.11
N GLU A 71 -18.37 4.56 11.58
CA GLU A 71 -18.25 4.22 12.99
C GLU A 71 -16.79 4.27 13.46
N LYS A 72 -16.58 4.42 14.76
CA LYS A 72 -15.25 4.25 15.35
C LYS A 72 -14.95 2.76 15.41
N VAL A 73 -13.87 2.36 14.76
CA VAL A 73 -13.37 1.00 14.83
C VAL A 73 -12.33 0.97 15.94
N ASP A 74 -12.60 0.22 16.99
CA ASP A 74 -11.70 0.10 18.15
C ASP A 74 -10.58 -0.92 17.92
N ASP A 75 -10.82 -1.95 17.09
CA ASP A 75 -9.82 -2.97 16.74
C ASP A 75 -9.77 -3.24 15.23
N LEU A 76 -8.62 -2.95 14.63
CA LEU A 76 -8.37 -3.15 13.19
C LEU A 76 -8.28 -4.65 12.81
N ALA A 77 -7.89 -5.51 13.76
CA ALA A 77 -7.78 -6.95 13.52
C ALA A 77 -9.14 -7.60 13.27
N SER A 78 -10.21 -7.03 13.84
CA SER A 78 -11.59 -7.53 13.70
C SER A 78 -12.28 -7.13 12.39
N LEU A 79 -11.68 -6.22 11.61
CA LEU A 79 -12.29 -5.73 10.39
C LEU A 79 -12.39 -6.80 9.31
N GLU A 80 -13.57 -6.90 8.71
CA GLU A 80 -13.81 -7.63 7.48
C GLU A 80 -13.33 -6.79 6.28
N THR A 81 -12.03 -6.89 5.96
CA THR A 81 -11.39 -6.10 4.91
C THR A 81 -12.07 -6.23 3.53
N CYS A 82 -12.73 -7.35 3.24
CA CYS A 82 -13.51 -7.55 2.02
C CYS A 82 -14.66 -6.54 1.86
N GLU A 83 -15.18 -5.98 2.95
CA GLU A 83 -16.21 -4.93 2.92
C GLU A 83 -15.63 -3.53 2.63
N LEU A 84 -14.31 -3.40 2.63
CA LEU A 84 -13.57 -2.14 2.53
C LEU A 84 -12.88 -1.96 1.17
N ILE A 85 -13.32 -2.70 0.15
CA ILE A 85 -12.79 -2.62 -1.22
C ILE A 85 -12.92 -1.18 -1.76
N TRP A 86 -11.87 -0.70 -2.43
CA TRP A 86 -11.73 0.73 -2.74
C TRP A 86 -12.62 1.25 -3.87
N GLU A 87 -13.09 0.38 -4.75
CA GLU A 87 -13.93 0.71 -5.89
C GLU A 87 -14.86 -0.46 -6.25
N ALA A 88 -16.04 -0.14 -6.79
CA ALA A 88 -16.98 -1.17 -7.24
C ALA A 88 -16.42 -1.94 -8.46
N GLY A 89 -16.77 -3.22 -8.56
CA GLY A 89 -16.34 -4.10 -9.63
C GLY A 89 -16.40 -5.57 -9.22
N VAL A 90 -15.33 -6.31 -9.53
CA VAL A 90 -15.23 -7.73 -9.16
C VAL A 90 -15.32 -7.85 -7.64
N GLY A 91 -16.11 -8.82 -7.15
CA GLY A 91 -16.25 -9.12 -5.73
C GLY A 91 -16.94 -8.04 -4.88
N PHE A 92 -17.30 -6.88 -5.43
CA PHE A 92 -17.87 -5.77 -4.67
C PHE A 92 -18.77 -4.87 -5.53
N ALA A 93 -20.07 -4.87 -5.28
CA ALA A 93 -21.02 -4.10 -6.10
C ALA A 93 -21.21 -2.65 -5.62
N ASN A 94 -20.96 -2.38 -4.34
CA ASN A 94 -21.24 -1.07 -3.74
C ASN A 94 -20.10 -0.10 -4.02
N LYS A 95 -20.41 1.07 -4.59
CA LYS A 95 -19.40 2.10 -4.80
C LYS A 95 -19.10 2.84 -3.49
N PRO A 96 -17.87 2.78 -2.94
CA PRO A 96 -17.51 3.56 -1.76
C PRO A 96 -17.47 5.06 -2.07
N SER A 97 -17.55 5.88 -1.03
CA SER A 97 -17.32 7.33 -1.14
C SER A 97 -15.89 7.62 -1.59
N SER A 98 -15.73 8.33 -2.71
CA SER A 98 -14.43 8.76 -3.22
C SER A 98 -13.83 9.87 -2.37
N SER A 99 -12.51 9.85 -2.17
CA SER A 99 -11.78 10.88 -1.43
C SER A 99 -10.36 10.99 -1.97
N ALA A 100 -10.02 12.15 -2.55
CA ALA A 100 -8.68 12.41 -3.08
C ALA A 100 -7.58 12.25 -2.01
N GLN A 101 -7.89 12.56 -0.74
CA GLN A 101 -6.94 12.35 0.36
C GLN A 101 -6.68 10.86 0.63
N TYR A 102 -7.71 10.02 0.54
CA TYR A 102 -7.56 8.57 0.71
C TYR A 102 -6.79 7.97 -0.46
N ASP A 103 -7.06 8.43 -1.69
CA ASP A 103 -6.32 8.00 -2.86
C ASP A 103 -4.84 8.39 -2.77
N GLN A 104 -4.52 9.59 -2.29
CA GLN A 104 -3.15 10.01 -2.01
C GLN A 104 -2.47 9.13 -0.96
N ASN A 105 -3.15 8.82 0.15
CA ASN A 105 -2.58 7.98 1.21
C ASN A 105 -2.33 6.55 0.71
N ARG A 106 -3.29 5.95 -0.02
CA ARG A 106 -3.13 4.65 -0.68
C ARG A 106 -1.93 4.67 -1.61
N THR A 107 -1.79 5.71 -2.43
CA THR A 107 -0.68 5.86 -3.38
C THR A 107 0.68 5.85 -2.69
N GLU A 108 0.85 6.58 -1.58
CA GLU A 108 2.11 6.61 -0.83
C GLU A 108 2.46 5.22 -0.24
N ILE A 109 1.45 4.50 0.27
CA ILE A 109 1.65 3.14 0.80
C ILE A 109 2.01 2.16 -0.32
N LEU A 110 1.30 2.20 -1.45
CA LEU A 110 1.60 1.36 -2.62
C LEU A 110 3.00 1.60 -3.17
N LYS A 111 3.46 2.87 -3.20
CA LYS A 111 4.84 3.20 -3.58
C LYS A 111 5.87 2.57 -2.66
N LEU A 112 5.62 2.56 -1.34
CA LEU A 112 6.49 1.86 -0.39
C LEU A 112 6.44 0.34 -0.58
N LEU A 113 5.27 -0.25 -0.80
CA LEU A 113 5.17 -1.68 -1.11
C LEU A 113 5.98 -2.04 -2.37
N LEU A 114 5.80 -1.29 -3.45
CA LEU A 114 6.58 -1.47 -4.68
C LEU A 114 8.09 -1.34 -4.42
N THR A 115 8.49 -0.41 -3.56
CA THR A 115 9.89 -0.25 -3.16
C THR A 115 10.39 -1.49 -2.40
N CYS A 116 9.62 -2.03 -1.46
CA CYS A 116 9.95 -3.28 -0.76
C CYS A 116 10.03 -4.47 -1.73
N PHE A 117 9.24 -4.49 -2.79
CA PHE A 117 9.23 -5.54 -3.81
C PHE A 117 10.30 -5.37 -4.89
N SER A 118 11.00 -4.23 -4.88
CA SER A 118 12.05 -3.92 -5.86
C SER A 118 13.31 -4.75 -5.63
N GLU A 119 14.01 -5.06 -6.72
CA GLU A 119 15.26 -5.81 -6.72
C GLU A 119 16.36 -5.02 -7.45
N VAL A 120 17.62 -5.24 -7.06
CA VAL A 120 18.76 -4.62 -7.74
C VAL A 120 18.96 -5.28 -9.11
N ILE A 121 18.96 -4.47 -10.18
CA ILE A 121 19.01 -4.95 -11.58
C ILE A 121 20.21 -5.87 -11.85
N TYR A 122 21.36 -5.59 -11.22
CA TYR A 122 22.61 -6.32 -11.42
C TYR A 122 22.86 -7.43 -10.37
N ALA A 123 21.81 -7.86 -9.65
CA ALA A 123 21.94 -8.97 -8.71
C ALA A 123 22.12 -10.32 -9.43
N PRO A 124 22.93 -11.25 -8.90
CA PRO A 124 23.06 -12.60 -9.46
C PRO A 124 21.71 -13.33 -9.51
N ILE A 125 21.45 -14.06 -10.60
CA ILE A 125 20.18 -14.78 -10.83
C ILE A 125 19.92 -15.84 -9.75
N THR A 126 20.97 -16.35 -9.11
CA THR A 126 20.95 -17.44 -8.13
C THR A 126 20.64 -17.02 -6.69
N ASP A 127 20.31 -15.75 -6.44
CA ASP A 127 19.93 -15.34 -5.09
C ASP A 127 18.53 -15.88 -4.75
N GLU A 128 18.48 -16.93 -3.92
CA GLU A 128 17.25 -17.58 -3.45
C GLU A 128 16.31 -16.62 -2.70
N SER A 129 16.83 -15.46 -2.28
CA SER A 129 16.09 -14.48 -1.49
C SER A 129 15.37 -13.41 -2.34
N ARG A 130 15.57 -13.38 -3.67
CA ARG A 130 15.06 -12.34 -4.60
C ARG A 130 13.56 -12.11 -4.66
N LEU A 131 12.75 -13.02 -4.13
CA LEU A 131 11.28 -12.88 -4.12
C LEU A 131 10.70 -12.94 -2.72
N ARG A 132 11.55 -12.86 -1.68
CA ARG A 132 11.13 -13.06 -0.29
C ARG A 132 10.05 -12.08 0.17
N TRP A 133 10.13 -10.82 -0.26
CA TRP A 133 9.13 -9.80 0.08
C TRP A 133 7.78 -10.12 -0.54
N VAL A 134 7.76 -10.39 -1.85
CA VAL A 134 6.54 -10.74 -2.58
C VAL A 134 5.97 -12.05 -2.07
N ALA A 135 6.78 -13.10 -1.91
CA ALA A 135 6.36 -14.40 -1.43
C ALA A 135 5.74 -14.34 -0.03
N HIS A 136 6.32 -13.56 0.88
CA HIS A 136 5.74 -13.34 2.20
C HIS A 136 4.44 -12.53 2.12
N PHE A 137 4.43 -11.45 1.33
CA PHE A 137 3.25 -10.61 1.14
C PHE A 137 2.07 -11.38 0.57
N THR A 138 2.28 -12.24 -0.44
CA THR A 138 1.25 -13.04 -1.10
C THR A 138 0.96 -14.37 -0.38
N SER A 139 1.54 -14.59 0.80
CA SER A 139 1.30 -15.82 1.56
C SER A 139 -0.15 -15.90 2.05
N ALA A 140 -0.62 -17.13 2.30
CA ALA A 140 -1.97 -17.37 2.83
C ALA A 140 -2.19 -16.77 4.24
N GLU A 141 -1.12 -16.40 4.94
CA GLU A 141 -1.17 -15.77 6.25
C GLU A 141 -1.61 -14.30 6.16
N ASN A 142 -1.40 -13.65 5.01
CA ASN A 142 -1.81 -12.27 4.81
C ASN A 142 -3.28 -12.17 4.37
N ARG A 143 -4.17 -11.97 5.34
CA ARG A 143 -5.63 -11.81 5.15
C ARG A 143 -6.03 -10.68 4.19
N HIS A 144 -5.14 -9.70 3.94
CA HIS A 144 -5.44 -8.51 3.15
C HIS A 144 -5.17 -8.67 1.66
N VAL A 145 -4.49 -9.75 1.24
CA VAL A 145 -4.08 -9.96 -0.16
C VAL A 145 -5.26 -9.95 -1.12
N LEU A 146 -6.33 -10.70 -0.81
CA LEU A 146 -7.50 -10.81 -1.67
C LEU A 146 -8.30 -9.48 -1.77
N PRO A 147 -8.63 -8.79 -0.65
CA PRO A 147 -9.23 -7.46 -0.69
C PRO A 147 -8.38 -6.44 -1.46
N LEU A 148 -7.06 -6.50 -1.31
CA LEU A 148 -6.14 -5.59 -1.98
C LEU A 148 -6.10 -5.84 -3.48
N PHE A 149 -5.91 -7.09 -3.91
CA PHE A 149 -5.96 -7.47 -5.32
C PHE A 149 -7.26 -6.99 -5.99
N THR A 150 -8.39 -7.23 -5.32
CA THR A 150 -9.71 -6.82 -5.81
C THR A 150 -9.83 -5.29 -5.91
N SER A 151 -9.28 -4.57 -4.93
CA SER A 151 -9.27 -3.10 -4.92
C SER A 151 -8.40 -2.53 -6.05
N LEU A 152 -7.19 -3.06 -6.26
CA LEU A 152 -6.29 -2.63 -7.34
C LEU A 152 -6.94 -2.85 -8.70
N LEU A 153 -7.46 -4.06 -8.95
CA LEU A 153 -8.15 -4.42 -10.18
C LEU A 153 -9.32 -3.47 -10.46
N ASN A 154 -10.21 -3.27 -9.46
CA ASN A 154 -11.39 -2.42 -9.64
C ASN A 154 -11.01 -0.95 -9.86
N VAL A 155 -10.00 -0.43 -9.17
CA VAL A 155 -9.50 0.94 -9.39
C VAL A 155 -8.99 1.13 -10.80
N VAL A 156 -8.19 0.19 -11.32
CA VAL A 156 -7.65 0.24 -12.69
C VAL A 156 -8.78 0.14 -13.72
N CYS A 157 -9.67 -0.84 -13.58
CA CYS A 157 -10.73 -1.09 -14.55
C CYS A 157 -11.82 0.00 -14.56
N ALA A 158 -12.08 0.64 -13.42
CA ALA A 158 -13.08 1.72 -13.33
C ALA A 158 -12.53 3.10 -13.71
N TYR A 159 -11.21 3.24 -13.89
CA TYR A 159 -10.60 4.51 -14.23
C TYR A 159 -10.97 4.97 -15.64
N ASN A 160 -11.41 6.22 -15.75
CA ASN A 160 -11.75 6.86 -17.02
C ASN A 160 -10.91 8.14 -17.21
N PRO A 161 -9.77 8.08 -17.91
CA PRO A 161 -8.88 9.24 -18.10
C PRO A 161 -9.48 10.32 -19.00
N VAL A 162 -10.55 10.01 -19.73
CA VAL A 162 -11.21 10.94 -20.66
C VAL A 162 -12.10 11.93 -19.91
N GLY A 163 -12.58 11.57 -18.70
CA GLY A 163 -13.44 12.41 -17.89
C GLY A 163 -14.68 12.89 -18.65
N MET A 164 -14.80 14.21 -18.85
CA MET A 164 -15.89 14.85 -19.60
C MET A 164 -15.74 14.80 -21.13
N GLY A 165 -14.63 14.25 -21.66
CA GLY A 165 -14.40 14.15 -23.11
C GLY A 165 -14.00 15.46 -23.79
N LEU A 166 -13.52 16.45 -23.02
CA LEU A 166 -13.05 17.72 -23.56
C LEU A 166 -11.58 17.63 -24.02
N PRO A 167 -11.20 18.28 -25.14
CA PRO A 167 -9.81 18.44 -25.51
C PRO A 167 -9.02 19.14 -24.39
N TYR A 168 -7.76 18.71 -24.17
CA TYR A 168 -6.86 19.29 -23.16
C TYR A 168 -7.35 19.20 -21.70
N ASN A 169 -8.22 18.23 -21.37
CA ASN A 169 -8.71 18.03 -20.00
C ASN A 169 -7.57 17.99 -18.95
N TYR A 170 -6.44 17.37 -19.28
CA TYR A 170 -5.24 17.26 -18.44
C TYR A 170 -4.49 18.60 -18.20
N LEU A 171 -4.71 19.63 -19.03
CA LEU A 171 -4.17 20.98 -18.79
C LEU A 171 -5.09 21.81 -17.89
N LEU A 172 -6.39 21.49 -17.89
CA LEU A 172 -7.43 22.27 -17.22
C LEU A 172 -7.80 21.70 -15.85
N PHE A 173 -7.65 20.39 -15.67
CA PHE A 173 -8.03 19.68 -14.45
C PHE A 173 -6.89 18.77 -13.99
N ASN A 174 -6.61 18.81 -12.69
CA ASN A 174 -5.66 17.92 -12.06
C ASN A 174 -6.38 16.61 -11.70
N ASP A 175 -6.07 15.52 -12.39
CA ASP A 175 -6.60 14.21 -12.06
C ASP A 175 -5.93 13.69 -10.78
N SER A 176 -6.64 13.81 -9.66
CA SER A 176 -6.12 13.36 -8.36
C SER A 176 -6.06 11.84 -8.22
N ARG A 177 -6.70 11.09 -9.13
CA ARG A 177 -6.85 9.63 -9.06
C ARG A 177 -5.83 8.91 -9.94
N GLU A 178 -5.37 9.55 -11.01
CA GLU A 178 -4.31 9.04 -11.89
C GLU A 178 -3.10 8.47 -11.14
N PRO A 179 -2.51 9.14 -10.11
CA PRO A 179 -1.35 8.60 -9.41
C PRO A 179 -1.63 7.28 -8.66
N LEU A 180 -2.86 7.09 -8.18
CA LEU A 180 -3.27 5.84 -7.53
C LEU A 180 -3.39 4.73 -8.57
N VAL A 181 -3.96 5.03 -9.73
CA VAL A 181 -4.14 4.06 -10.82
C VAL A 181 -2.78 3.59 -11.35
N GLU A 182 -1.84 4.51 -11.54
CA GLU A 182 -0.47 4.18 -11.93
C GLU A 182 0.22 3.28 -10.90
N ALA A 183 0.12 3.62 -9.62
CA ALA A 183 0.69 2.78 -8.56
C ALA A 183 0.02 1.40 -8.50
N ALA A 184 -1.31 1.33 -8.69
CA ALA A 184 -2.06 0.08 -8.68
C ALA A 184 -1.77 -0.83 -9.87
N LEU A 185 -1.34 -0.29 -11.01
CA LEU A 185 -0.88 -1.07 -12.15
C LEU A 185 0.50 -1.72 -11.94
N GLN A 186 1.31 -1.15 -11.06
CA GLN A 186 2.70 -1.57 -10.85
C GLN A 186 2.87 -2.58 -9.71
N VAL A 187 1.97 -2.56 -8.73
CA VAL A 187 1.95 -3.45 -7.56
C VAL A 187 1.20 -4.74 -7.89
#